data_AF-Q9SU72-F1
#
_entry.id   AF-Q9SU72-F1
#
_cell.length_a   1.000
_cell.length_b   1.000
_cell.length_c   1.000
_cell.angle_alpha   90.00
_cell.angle_beta   90.00
_cell.angle_gamma   90.00
#
_symmetry.space_group_name_H-M   'P 1'
#
loop_
_entity.id
_entity.type
_entity.pdbx_description
1 polymer ?
#
loop_
_entity_poly.entity_id
_entity_poly.type
_entity_poly.pdbx_seq_one_letter_code
_entity_poly.pdbx_strand_id
1 'polypeptide(L)'
;MAFEALTGINGDLITRSWSASKQAYLTERYHKEEAGAVVIFAFQPSFSEKDFFDPDNKSSFGEIKLNRVQFPCMRKIGKGDVATVNEAFLKNLEAIIDPRTSFQASVEMAVRSRKQIVFTGHSSGGATAILATVWYLEKYFIRNPNVYLEPRCVTFGAPLVGDSIFSHALGREKWSRFFVNFVSRFDIVPRIMLARKASVEETLPHVLAQLDPRKSSVQESEQRITEFYTRVMRDTSTVANQAVCELTGSAEAFLETLSSFLELSPYRPAGTFVFSTEKRLVAVNNSDAILQMLFYTSQASDEQEWSLIPFRSIRDHHSYEELVQSMGKKLFNHLDGENSIESTLNDLGVSTRGRQYVQAALEEEKKRVENQKKIIQVIEQERFLKKLAWIEDEYKPKCQAHKNGYYDSFKVSNEENDFKANVKRAELAGVFDEVLGLMKKCQLPDEFEGDIDWIKLATRYRRLVEPLDIANYHRHLKNEDTGPYMKRGRPTRYIYAQRGYEHYILKPNGMIAEDVFWNKVNGLNLGLQLEEIQETLKNSGSECGSCFWAEVEELKGKPYEEVEVRVKTLEGMLGEWITDGEVDDKEIFLEGSTFRKWWITLPKNHKSHSPLRDYMMDEITDT
;
A
#
# COMPACT_ATOMS: atom_id res chain seq x y z
N MET A 1 -4.01 -29.87 10.06
CA MET A 1 -3.41 -29.97 8.70
C MET A 1 -3.94 -28.91 7.73
N ALA A 2 -5.17 -28.96 7.20
CA ALA A 2 -5.61 -28.02 6.16
C ALA A 2 -5.58 -26.53 6.59
N PHE A 3 -6.09 -26.21 7.78
CA PHE A 3 -6.04 -24.85 8.35
C PHE A 3 -4.60 -24.33 8.53
N GLU A 4 -3.71 -25.20 9.01
CA GLU A 4 -2.31 -24.86 9.34
C GLU A 4 -1.49 -24.60 8.08
N ALA A 5 -1.76 -25.37 7.01
CA ALA A 5 -1.12 -25.17 5.71
C ALA A 5 -1.51 -23.83 5.06
N LEU A 6 -2.72 -23.33 5.33
CA LEU A 6 -3.18 -22.02 4.84
C LEU A 6 -2.61 -20.87 5.67
N THR A 7 -2.74 -20.96 7.00
CA THR A 7 -2.53 -19.82 7.92
C THR A 7 -1.12 -19.76 8.50
N GLY A 8 -0.34 -20.85 8.41
CA GLY A 8 0.98 -20.93 9.02
C GLY A 8 0.98 -20.88 10.54
N ILE A 9 -0.17 -21.14 11.19
CA ILE A 9 -0.31 -21.26 12.65
C ILE A 9 -1.07 -22.55 13.01
N ASN A 10 -0.70 -23.17 14.13
CA ASN A 10 -1.31 -24.41 14.62
C ASN A 10 -2.24 -24.16 15.81
N GLY A 11 -3.01 -25.20 16.20
CA GLY A 11 -3.94 -25.11 17.32
C GLY A 11 -3.28 -24.80 18.67
N ASP A 12 -2.03 -25.24 18.88
CA ASP A 12 -1.27 -24.89 20.09
C ASP A 12 -0.96 -23.39 20.14
N LEU A 13 -0.45 -22.82 19.06
CA LEU A 13 -0.14 -21.40 18.99
C LEU A 13 -1.40 -20.53 19.18
N ILE A 14 -2.54 -20.95 18.64
CA ILE A 14 -3.81 -20.26 18.85
C ILE A 14 -4.23 -20.33 20.32
N THR A 15 -4.12 -21.50 20.95
CA THR A 15 -4.46 -21.69 22.37
C THR A 15 -3.59 -20.84 23.28
N ARG A 16 -2.29 -20.76 22.99
CA ARG A 16 -1.32 -19.90 23.69
C ARG A 16 -1.64 -18.42 23.47
N SER A 17 -1.93 -18.03 22.24
CA SER A 17 -2.29 -16.64 21.89
C SER A 17 -3.55 -16.18 22.61
N TRP A 18 -4.56 -17.05 22.70
CA TRP A 18 -5.77 -16.78 23.48
C TRP A 18 -5.48 -16.69 24.99
N SER A 19 -4.67 -17.61 25.53
CA SER A 19 -4.27 -17.59 26.94
C SER A 19 -3.53 -16.30 27.31
N ALA A 20 -2.57 -15.88 26.49
CA ALA A 20 -1.84 -14.62 26.65
C ALA A 20 -2.77 -13.41 26.48
N SER A 21 -3.73 -13.45 25.55
CA SER A 21 -4.75 -12.40 25.36
C SER A 21 -5.62 -12.21 26.60
N LYS A 22 -6.03 -13.30 27.28
CA LYS A 22 -6.71 -13.22 28.57
C LYS A 22 -5.80 -12.65 29.66
N GLN A 23 -4.54 -13.06 29.70
CA GLN A 23 -3.58 -12.56 30.68
C GLN A 23 -3.29 -11.06 30.53
N ALA A 24 -3.33 -10.53 29.30
CA ALA A 24 -3.11 -9.11 29.03
C ALA A 24 -4.16 -8.18 29.66
N TYR A 25 -5.33 -8.68 30.06
CA TYR A 25 -6.29 -7.91 30.85
C TYR A 25 -5.74 -7.48 32.22
N LEU A 26 -4.77 -8.24 32.76
CA LEU A 26 -4.20 -8.09 34.10
C LEU A 26 -2.87 -7.34 34.10
N THR A 27 -2.31 -7.03 32.93
CA THR A 27 -1.04 -6.32 32.81
C THR A 27 -1.26 -4.91 32.29
N GLU A 28 -0.36 -4.00 32.63
CA GLU A 28 -0.35 -2.66 32.07
C GLU A 28 0.19 -2.72 30.63
N ARG A 29 -0.60 -2.22 29.67
CA ARG A 29 -0.27 -2.09 28.23
C ARG A 29 -0.11 -3.40 27.47
N TYR A 30 0.79 -4.28 27.88
CA TYR A 30 1.05 -5.56 27.22
C TYR A 30 1.51 -6.64 28.20
N HIS A 31 1.37 -7.90 27.79
CA HIS A 31 1.88 -9.09 28.45
C HIS A 31 2.83 -9.81 27.50
N LYS A 32 3.99 -10.25 28.02
CA LYS A 32 4.96 -11.07 27.28
C LYS A 32 4.93 -12.50 27.85
N GLU A 33 4.66 -13.48 27.00
CA GLU A 33 4.76 -14.90 27.33
C GLU A 33 5.86 -15.55 26.49
N GLU A 34 6.79 -16.26 27.13
CA GLU A 34 7.78 -17.08 26.43
C GLU A 34 7.40 -18.56 26.53
N ALA A 35 7.13 -19.18 25.38
CA ALA A 35 6.73 -20.58 25.28
C ALA A 35 7.67 -21.33 24.33
N GLY A 36 8.80 -21.81 24.86
CA GLY A 36 9.81 -22.53 24.08
C GLY A 36 10.39 -21.70 22.94
N ALA A 37 10.08 -22.10 21.69
CA ALA A 37 10.52 -21.45 20.46
C ALA A 37 9.69 -20.21 20.07
N VAL A 38 8.64 -19.87 20.85
CA VAL A 38 7.71 -18.77 20.57
C VAL A 38 7.81 -17.70 21.66
N VAL A 39 7.72 -16.43 21.25
CA VAL A 39 7.50 -15.29 22.16
C VAL A 39 6.21 -14.60 21.75
N ILE A 40 5.26 -14.52 22.67
CA ILE A 40 3.93 -13.95 22.45
C ILE A 40 3.86 -12.61 23.17
N PHE A 41 3.47 -11.56 22.45
CA PHE A 41 3.15 -10.24 22.96
C PHE A 41 1.64 -10.03 22.84
N ALA A 42 0.95 -10.07 23.97
CA ALA A 42 -0.49 -9.85 24.06
C ALA A 42 -0.78 -8.43 24.56
N PHE A 43 -1.68 -7.70 23.91
CA PHE A 43 -1.95 -6.30 24.27
C PHE A 43 -3.22 -6.15 25.12
N GLN A 44 -3.16 -5.27 26.11
CA GLN A 44 -4.27 -5.00 27.02
C GLN A 44 -5.41 -4.32 26.24
N PRO A 45 -6.63 -4.89 26.23
CA PRO A 45 -7.77 -4.22 25.64
C PRO A 45 -8.33 -3.14 26.56
N SER A 46 -8.89 -2.10 25.93
CA SER A 46 -9.72 -1.08 26.59
C SER A 46 -11.16 -1.11 26.07
N PHE A 47 -12.07 -0.74 26.97
CA PHE A 47 -13.53 -0.67 26.75
C PHE A 47 -14.06 0.72 27.12
N SER A 48 -13.24 1.76 26.88
CA SER A 48 -13.65 3.15 26.97
C SER A 48 -13.88 3.70 25.55
N GLU A 49 -14.89 4.55 25.36
CA GLU A 49 -15.22 5.12 24.06
C GLU A 49 -14.02 5.86 23.41
N LYS A 50 -13.23 6.56 24.22
CA LYS A 50 -12.02 7.28 23.80
C LYS A 50 -10.95 6.39 23.15
N ASP A 51 -10.96 5.10 23.45
CA ASP A 51 -10.00 4.13 22.92
C ASP A 51 -10.53 3.44 21.65
N PHE A 52 -11.73 3.82 21.18
CA PHE A 52 -12.31 3.44 19.89
C PHE A 52 -12.46 4.66 18.97
N PHE A 53 -12.85 5.81 19.51
CA PHE A 53 -12.92 7.09 18.82
C PHE A 53 -12.20 8.15 19.64
N ASP A 54 -11.09 8.66 19.12
CA ASP A 54 -10.30 9.67 19.82
C ASP A 54 -11.12 10.98 19.98
N PRO A 55 -11.24 11.55 21.19
CA PRO A 55 -12.04 12.76 21.42
C PRO A 55 -11.58 14.00 20.65
N ASP A 56 -10.30 14.08 20.32
CA ASP A 56 -9.71 15.20 19.59
C ASP A 56 -9.90 15.06 18.07
N ASN A 57 -10.16 13.84 17.57
CA ASN A 57 -10.38 13.55 16.16
C ASN A 57 -11.74 14.11 15.68
N LYS A 58 -11.69 15.00 14.68
CA LYS A 58 -12.87 15.65 14.11
C LYS A 58 -13.52 14.88 12.97
N SER A 59 -12.86 13.87 12.41
CA SER A 59 -13.38 13.03 11.33
C SER A 59 -14.51 12.10 11.81
N SER A 60 -15.39 11.70 10.90
CA SER A 60 -16.66 11.03 11.23
C SER A 60 -16.50 9.57 11.70
N PHE A 61 -15.32 8.97 11.52
CA PHE A 61 -15.01 7.59 11.91
C PHE A 61 -13.76 7.46 12.80
N GLY A 62 -13.22 8.57 13.31
CA GLY A 62 -12.00 8.56 14.15
C GLY A 62 -10.74 8.17 13.38
N GLU A 63 -10.74 8.37 12.06
CA GLU A 63 -9.69 7.96 11.14
C GLU A 63 -8.59 9.01 10.98
N ILE A 64 -7.36 8.55 10.72
CA ILE A 64 -6.17 9.37 10.47
C ILE A 64 -5.27 8.74 9.42
N LYS A 65 -4.68 9.56 8.55
CA LYS A 65 -3.67 9.10 7.57
C LYS A 65 -2.37 8.72 8.28
N LEU A 66 -1.77 7.59 7.92
CA LEU A 66 -0.47 7.17 8.45
C LEU A 66 0.65 8.12 8.02
N ASN A 67 1.64 8.31 8.91
CA ASN A 67 2.85 9.03 8.59
C ASN A 67 3.74 8.18 7.66
N ARG A 68 4.00 8.69 6.45
CA ARG A 68 4.81 8.02 5.42
C ARG A 68 6.25 7.70 5.87
N VAL A 69 6.81 8.46 6.81
CA VAL A 69 8.16 8.21 7.34
C VAL A 69 8.18 6.98 8.25
N GLN A 70 7.14 6.80 9.07
CA GLN A 70 7.05 5.68 10.00
C GLN A 70 6.54 4.39 9.34
N PHE A 71 5.65 4.52 8.34
CA PHE A 71 5.02 3.41 7.64
C PHE A 71 5.16 3.57 6.12
N PRO A 72 6.39 3.54 5.57
CA PRO A 72 6.67 3.86 4.17
C PRO A 72 6.05 2.90 3.16
N CYS A 73 5.78 1.64 3.55
CA CYS A 73 5.13 0.65 2.71
C CYS A 73 3.59 0.78 2.74
N MET A 74 3.01 1.39 3.77
CA MET A 74 1.55 1.49 3.95
C MET A 74 0.93 2.59 3.08
N ARG A 75 1.02 2.42 1.75
CA ARG A 75 0.54 3.35 0.71
C ARG A 75 0.30 2.63 -0.62
N LYS A 76 -0.39 3.28 -1.57
CA LYS A 76 -0.35 2.90 -3.00
C LYS A 76 0.94 3.41 -3.63
N ILE A 77 1.67 2.55 -4.34
CA ILE A 77 3.03 2.90 -4.79
C ILE A 77 3.00 3.95 -5.88
N GLY A 78 2.35 3.67 -7.01
CA GLY A 78 2.28 4.58 -8.14
C GLY A 78 1.44 5.82 -7.88
N LYS A 79 0.29 5.69 -7.19
CA LYS A 79 -0.59 6.84 -6.88
C LYS A 79 -0.01 7.76 -5.79
N GLY A 80 0.63 7.17 -4.77
CA GLY A 80 1.26 7.89 -3.66
C GLY A 80 0.37 8.07 -2.41
N ASP A 81 -0.93 7.75 -2.51
CA ASP A 81 -1.87 7.85 -1.39
C ASP A 81 -1.45 6.94 -0.22
N VAL A 82 -1.27 7.51 0.97
CA VAL A 82 -0.99 6.77 2.22
C VAL A 82 -2.25 6.13 2.79
N ALA A 83 -2.08 5.00 3.47
CA ALA A 83 -3.15 4.31 4.17
C ALA A 83 -3.70 5.12 5.34
N THR A 84 -4.96 4.84 5.68
CA THR A 84 -5.66 5.44 6.80
C THR A 84 -5.93 4.37 7.87
N VAL A 85 -5.78 4.71 9.14
CA VAL A 85 -6.07 3.84 10.28
C VAL A 85 -6.91 4.56 11.34
N ASN A 86 -7.40 3.84 12.34
CA ASN A 86 -8.06 4.44 13.49
C ASN A 86 -7.03 5.15 14.39
N GLU A 87 -7.27 6.43 14.70
CA GLU A 87 -6.34 7.25 15.48
C GLU A 87 -6.19 6.77 16.93
N ALA A 88 -7.29 6.34 17.57
CA ALA A 88 -7.23 5.86 18.95
C ALA A 88 -6.37 4.59 19.08
N PHE A 89 -6.50 3.66 18.13
CA PHE A 89 -5.67 2.45 18.08
C PHE A 89 -4.20 2.79 17.78
N LEU A 90 -3.94 3.76 16.88
CA LEU A 90 -2.59 4.22 16.58
C LEU A 90 -1.92 4.87 17.81
N LYS A 91 -2.61 5.77 18.51
CA LYS A 91 -2.14 6.37 19.75
C LYS A 91 -1.88 5.32 20.84
N ASN A 92 -2.70 4.26 20.90
CA ASN A 92 -2.44 3.16 21.82
C ASN A 92 -1.15 2.39 21.46
N LEU A 93 -0.89 2.12 20.18
CA LEU A 93 0.39 1.56 19.73
C LEU A 93 1.55 2.50 20.11
N GLU A 94 1.43 3.79 19.82
CA GLU A 94 2.47 4.80 20.14
C GLU A 94 2.82 4.79 21.64
N ALA A 95 1.81 4.72 22.50
CA ALA A 95 2.00 4.61 23.94
C ALA A 95 2.68 3.30 24.37
N ILE A 96 2.56 2.23 23.58
CA ILE A 96 3.21 0.94 23.83
C ILE A 96 4.66 0.92 23.32
N ILE A 97 4.94 1.48 22.14
CA ILE A 97 6.30 1.51 21.58
C ILE A 97 7.20 2.55 22.26
N ASP A 98 6.64 3.41 23.10
CA ASP A 98 7.39 4.35 23.92
C ASP A 98 8.55 3.64 24.65
N PRO A 99 9.79 4.15 24.58
CA PRO A 99 10.96 3.51 25.20
C PRO A 99 10.80 3.17 26.69
N ARG A 100 9.94 3.90 27.42
CA ARG A 100 9.67 3.70 28.85
C ARG A 100 8.92 2.40 29.15
N THR A 101 8.23 1.79 28.18
CA THR A 101 7.47 0.54 28.40
C THR A 101 8.33 -0.72 28.35
N SER A 102 9.57 -0.63 27.87
CA SER A 102 10.47 -1.76 27.56
C SER A 102 9.97 -2.74 26.47
N PHE A 103 8.86 -2.43 25.79
CA PHE A 103 8.29 -3.26 24.74
C PHE A 103 9.27 -3.47 23.59
N GLN A 104 9.81 -2.38 23.01
CA GLN A 104 10.76 -2.47 21.89
C GLN A 104 12.00 -3.29 22.26
N ALA A 105 12.57 -3.06 23.45
CA ALA A 105 13.73 -3.83 23.93
C ALA A 105 13.42 -5.33 24.07
N SER A 106 12.20 -5.67 24.50
CA SER A 106 11.72 -7.05 24.59
C SER A 106 11.53 -7.70 23.22
N VAL A 107 11.02 -6.96 22.23
CA VAL A 107 10.91 -7.42 20.83
C VAL A 107 12.29 -7.68 20.25
N GLU A 108 13.23 -6.74 20.41
CA GLU A 108 14.61 -6.90 19.93
C GLU A 108 15.33 -8.07 20.59
N MET A 109 15.03 -8.36 21.86
CA MET A 109 15.53 -9.56 22.54
C MET A 109 14.98 -10.84 21.90
N ALA A 110 13.68 -10.91 21.62
CA ALA A 110 13.05 -12.05 20.96
C ALA A 110 13.62 -12.27 19.54
N VAL A 111 13.87 -11.19 18.81
CA VAL A 111 14.55 -11.21 17.50
C VAL A 111 15.94 -11.82 17.63
N ARG A 112 16.77 -11.34 18.56
CA ARG A 112 18.13 -11.87 18.77
C ARG A 112 18.13 -13.35 19.12
N SER A 113 17.11 -13.80 19.86
CA SER A 113 16.93 -15.22 20.20
C SER A 113 16.37 -16.08 19.05
N ARG A 114 16.10 -15.50 17.87
CA ARG A 114 15.52 -16.19 16.69
C ARG A 114 14.26 -17.01 17.04
N LYS A 115 13.44 -16.48 17.96
CA LYS A 115 12.16 -17.09 18.32
C LYS A 115 11.08 -16.62 17.35
N GLN A 116 10.05 -17.44 17.14
CA GLN A 116 8.84 -17.02 16.44
C GLN A 116 8.14 -15.94 17.28
N ILE A 117 8.07 -14.71 16.75
CA ILE A 117 7.40 -13.59 17.40
C ILE A 117 5.93 -13.60 17.02
N VAL A 118 5.05 -13.48 18.01
CA VAL A 118 3.60 -13.47 17.82
C VAL A 118 3.00 -12.28 18.54
N PHE A 119 2.22 -11.50 17.82
CA PHE A 119 1.44 -10.40 18.36
C PHE A 119 -0.02 -10.85 18.47
N THR A 120 -0.65 -10.65 19.62
CA THR A 120 -2.02 -11.12 19.83
C THR A 120 -2.82 -10.16 20.69
N GLY A 121 -4.14 -10.30 20.67
CA GLY A 121 -5.01 -9.56 21.55
C GLY A 121 -6.47 -9.87 21.29
N HIS A 122 -7.26 -9.69 22.33
CA HIS A 122 -8.71 -9.71 22.28
C HIS A 122 -9.23 -8.27 22.11
N SER A 123 -10.36 -8.07 21.41
CA SER A 123 -11.01 -6.76 21.28
C SER A 123 -10.06 -5.67 20.75
N SER A 124 -10.06 -4.46 21.32
CA SER A 124 -9.12 -3.36 20.98
C SER A 124 -7.64 -3.71 21.19
N GLY A 125 -7.32 -4.69 22.03
CA GLY A 125 -5.97 -5.27 22.13
C GLY A 125 -5.56 -5.98 20.83
N GLY A 126 -6.50 -6.61 20.13
CA GLY A 126 -6.28 -7.20 18.82
C GLY A 126 -6.02 -6.15 17.74
N ALA A 127 -6.70 -5.00 17.78
CA ALA A 127 -6.40 -3.87 16.89
C ALA A 127 -4.97 -3.34 17.10
N THR A 128 -4.55 -3.26 18.36
CA THR A 128 -3.18 -2.92 18.73
C THR A 128 -2.18 -3.96 18.21
N ALA A 129 -2.52 -5.26 18.29
CA ALA A 129 -1.69 -6.34 17.75
C ALA A 129 -1.47 -6.24 16.24
N ILE A 130 -2.51 -5.85 15.48
CA ILE A 130 -2.41 -5.61 14.04
C ILE A 130 -1.39 -4.50 13.77
N LEU A 131 -1.54 -3.34 14.43
CA LEU A 131 -0.64 -2.21 14.24
C LEU A 131 0.79 -2.52 14.70
N ALA A 132 0.96 -3.22 15.83
CA ALA A 132 2.26 -3.67 16.32
C ALA A 132 2.96 -4.62 15.34
N THR A 133 2.19 -5.46 14.65
CA THR A 133 2.73 -6.35 13.61
C THR A 133 3.21 -5.53 12.41
N VAL A 134 2.44 -4.54 11.95
CA VAL A 134 2.87 -3.63 10.87
C VAL A 134 4.12 -2.84 11.26
N TRP A 135 4.16 -2.31 12.48
CA TRP A 135 5.36 -1.66 13.02
C TRP A 135 6.58 -2.59 12.99
N TYR A 136 6.43 -3.85 13.38
CA TYR A 136 7.51 -4.83 13.30
C TYR A 136 7.94 -5.11 11.85
N LEU A 137 6.97 -5.21 10.94
CA LEU A 137 7.23 -5.48 9.52
C LEU A 137 8.04 -4.34 8.86
N GLU A 138 7.67 -3.09 9.14
CA GLU A 138 8.35 -1.89 8.64
C GLU A 138 9.72 -1.66 9.31
N LYS A 139 9.81 -1.86 10.62
CA LYS A 139 11.03 -1.56 11.39
C LYS A 139 12.11 -2.64 11.28
N TYR A 140 11.71 -3.90 11.18
CA TYR A 140 12.63 -5.05 11.25
C TYR A 140 12.55 -5.93 10.00
N PHE A 141 11.40 -6.56 9.75
CA PHE A 141 11.29 -7.61 8.72
C PHE A 141 11.73 -7.15 7.33
N ILE A 142 11.26 -5.98 6.87
CA ILE A 142 11.60 -5.45 5.55
C ILE A 142 13.09 -5.15 5.39
N ARG A 143 13.79 -4.85 6.50
CA ARG A 143 15.21 -4.46 6.50
C ARG A 143 16.12 -5.65 6.23
N ASN A 144 15.80 -6.80 6.82
CA ASN A 144 16.57 -8.02 6.65
C ASN A 144 15.72 -9.27 6.99
N PRO A 145 14.97 -9.83 6.03
CA PRO A 145 14.08 -10.97 6.27
C PRO A 145 14.83 -12.26 6.63
N ASN A 146 16.16 -12.32 6.45
CA ASN A 146 16.97 -13.46 6.86
C ASN A 146 17.33 -13.43 8.35
N VAL A 147 17.39 -12.24 8.95
CA VAL A 147 17.74 -12.04 10.37
C VAL A 147 16.48 -11.85 11.20
N TYR A 148 15.55 -11.03 10.71
CA TYR A 148 14.28 -10.74 11.35
C TYR A 148 13.24 -11.73 10.82
N LEU A 149 12.86 -12.69 11.67
CA LEU A 149 11.92 -13.75 11.28
C LEU A 149 10.52 -13.19 11.02
N GLU A 150 9.76 -13.93 10.22
CA GLU A 150 8.36 -13.62 9.96
C GLU A 150 7.55 -13.54 11.26
N PRO A 151 6.73 -12.49 11.47
CA PRO A 151 5.83 -12.44 12.61
C PRO A 151 4.58 -13.31 12.38
N ARG A 152 3.79 -13.48 13.43
CA ARG A 152 2.37 -13.87 13.31
C ARG A 152 1.52 -12.88 14.11
N CYS A 153 0.35 -12.55 13.59
CA CYS A 153 -0.67 -11.75 14.26
C CYS A 153 -1.93 -12.60 14.42
N VAL A 154 -2.38 -12.80 15.66
CA VAL A 154 -3.57 -13.60 15.97
C VAL A 154 -4.53 -12.76 16.79
N THR A 155 -5.68 -12.40 16.25
CA THR A 155 -6.66 -11.55 16.95
C THR A 155 -7.96 -12.29 17.23
N PHE A 156 -8.65 -11.89 18.29
CA PHE A 156 -9.94 -12.45 18.71
C PHE A 156 -10.94 -11.32 18.87
N GLY A 157 -11.95 -11.23 18.01
CA GLY A 157 -12.98 -10.19 18.09
C GLY A 157 -12.44 -8.77 17.95
N ALA A 158 -11.38 -8.59 17.16
CA ALA A 158 -10.78 -7.27 16.98
C ALA A 158 -11.66 -6.36 16.12
N PRO A 159 -11.76 -5.05 16.44
CA PRO A 159 -12.33 -4.08 15.53
C PRO A 159 -11.46 -3.92 14.27
N LEU A 160 -12.06 -3.44 13.17
CA LEU A 160 -11.29 -3.10 11.97
C LEU A 160 -10.32 -1.94 12.26
N VAL A 161 -9.16 -1.96 11.60
CA VAL A 161 -8.05 -1.05 11.93
C VAL A 161 -7.73 -0.06 10.82
N GLY A 162 -7.63 -0.54 9.57
CA GLY A 162 -7.15 0.25 8.43
C GLY A 162 -8.15 0.30 7.28
N ASP A 163 -7.91 1.19 6.33
CA ASP A 163 -8.71 1.36 5.12
C ASP A 163 -8.37 0.35 4.00
N SER A 164 -8.94 0.53 2.81
CA SER A 164 -8.64 -0.29 1.63
C SER A 164 -7.18 -0.19 1.18
N ILE A 165 -6.54 0.97 1.36
CA ILE A 165 -5.12 1.17 1.04
C ILE A 165 -4.25 0.38 2.02
N PHE A 166 -4.63 0.32 3.30
CA PHE A 166 -3.96 -0.49 4.30
C PHE A 166 -3.97 -1.97 3.91
N SER A 167 -5.15 -2.54 3.58
CA SER A 167 -5.26 -3.92 3.13
C SER A 167 -4.47 -4.18 1.84
N HIS A 168 -4.58 -3.28 0.86
CA HIS A 168 -3.85 -3.35 -0.40
C HIS A 168 -2.32 -3.37 -0.18
N ALA A 169 -1.80 -2.53 0.71
CA ALA A 169 -0.38 -2.48 1.01
C ALA A 169 0.12 -3.77 1.68
N LEU A 170 -0.65 -4.35 2.61
CA LEU A 170 -0.34 -5.67 3.18
C LEU A 170 -0.33 -6.77 2.12
N GLY A 171 -1.28 -6.71 1.17
CA GLY A 171 -1.33 -7.62 0.03
C GLY A 171 -0.08 -7.51 -0.83
N ARG A 172 0.27 -6.29 -1.26
CA ARG A 172 1.41 -6.03 -2.13
C ARG A 172 2.75 -6.53 -1.57
N GLU A 173 2.99 -6.31 -0.27
CA GLU A 173 4.22 -6.76 0.40
C GLU A 173 4.18 -8.25 0.79
N LYS A 174 3.11 -8.97 0.47
CA LYS A 174 2.87 -10.37 0.87
C LYS A 174 2.86 -10.54 2.39
N TRP A 175 2.35 -9.53 3.10
CA TRP A 175 2.25 -9.48 4.56
C TRP A 175 0.89 -9.92 5.08
N SER A 176 -0.18 -9.87 4.28
CA SER A 176 -1.53 -10.29 4.70
C SER A 176 -1.57 -11.70 5.29
N ARG A 177 -0.73 -12.61 4.80
CA ARG A 177 -0.58 -14.00 5.28
C ARG A 177 -0.13 -14.14 6.74
N PHE A 178 0.38 -13.07 7.35
CA PHE A 178 0.80 -13.08 8.75
C PHE A 178 -0.34 -12.83 9.72
N PHE A 179 -1.50 -12.41 9.24
CA PHE A 179 -2.61 -11.94 10.05
C PHE A 179 -3.78 -12.93 10.00
N VAL A 180 -4.21 -13.41 11.17
CA VAL A 180 -5.37 -14.29 11.33
C VAL A 180 -6.31 -13.68 12.37
N ASN A 181 -7.51 -13.31 11.93
CA ASN A 181 -8.51 -12.62 12.73
C ASN A 181 -9.70 -13.56 13.00
N PHE A 182 -9.83 -14.06 14.22
CA PHE A 182 -10.95 -14.89 14.63
C PHE A 182 -12.17 -14.03 14.95
N VAL A 183 -13.31 -14.39 14.36
CA VAL A 183 -14.59 -13.70 14.53
C VAL A 183 -15.68 -14.73 14.81
N SER A 184 -16.22 -14.74 16.03
CA SER A 184 -17.47 -15.46 16.30
C SER A 184 -18.62 -14.82 15.49
N ARG A 185 -19.55 -15.64 15.03
CA ARG A 185 -20.55 -15.27 14.00
C ARG A 185 -21.20 -13.91 14.26
N PHE A 186 -21.72 -13.69 15.47
CA PHE A 186 -22.51 -12.50 15.78
C PHE A 186 -21.73 -11.37 16.45
N ASP A 187 -20.45 -11.55 16.79
CA ASP A 187 -19.67 -10.56 17.56
C ASP A 187 -19.79 -9.15 16.98
N ILE A 188 -20.30 -8.22 17.76
CA ILE A 188 -20.53 -6.85 17.29
C ILE A 188 -19.22 -6.06 17.11
N VAL A 189 -18.14 -6.41 17.83
CA VAL A 189 -16.92 -5.60 17.91
C VAL A 189 -16.21 -5.43 16.56
N PRO A 190 -16.03 -6.47 15.73
CA PRO A 190 -15.52 -6.34 14.37
C PRO A 190 -16.37 -5.46 13.43
N ARG A 191 -17.60 -5.09 13.83
CA ARG A 191 -18.52 -4.26 13.02
C ARG A 191 -18.65 -2.83 13.53
N ILE A 192 -18.22 -2.50 14.75
CA ILE A 192 -18.40 -1.16 15.35
C ILE A 192 -17.83 -0.05 14.46
N MET A 193 -16.62 -0.26 13.92
CA MET A 193 -15.93 0.72 13.09
C MET A 193 -16.60 0.97 11.72
N LEU A 194 -17.53 0.10 11.30
CA LEU A 194 -18.31 0.32 10.07
C LEU A 194 -19.44 1.33 10.26
N ALA A 195 -19.72 1.75 11.50
CA ALA A 195 -20.70 2.76 11.83
C ALA A 195 -20.07 4.14 12.00
N ARG A 196 -20.80 5.20 11.65
CA ARG A 196 -20.39 6.58 11.97
C ARG A 196 -20.33 6.75 13.47
N LYS A 197 -19.33 7.48 13.98
CA LYS A 197 -19.20 7.73 15.42
C LYS A 197 -20.48 8.38 16.00
N ALA A 198 -21.05 9.34 15.26
CA ALA A 198 -22.29 10.04 15.62
C ALA A 198 -23.51 9.11 15.69
N SER A 199 -23.53 8.03 14.91
CA SER A 199 -24.62 7.04 14.99
C SER A 199 -24.62 6.34 16.35
N VAL A 200 -23.45 6.06 16.94
CA VAL A 200 -23.33 5.22 18.15
C VAL A 200 -22.90 5.97 19.41
N GLU A 201 -22.61 7.26 19.31
CA GLU A 201 -22.09 8.11 20.40
C GLU A 201 -22.85 7.94 21.73
N GLU A 202 -24.19 7.97 21.70
CA GLU A 202 -25.03 7.88 22.91
C GLU A 202 -25.05 6.48 23.57
N THR A 203 -24.90 5.42 22.77
CA THR A 203 -25.10 4.03 23.22
C THR A 203 -23.79 3.27 23.40
N LEU A 204 -22.71 3.70 22.73
CA LEU A 204 -21.39 3.06 22.76
C LEU A 204 -20.81 2.91 24.17
N PRO A 205 -20.82 3.93 25.07
CA PRO A 205 -20.27 3.77 26.42
C PRO A 205 -20.93 2.66 27.22
N HIS A 206 -22.27 2.55 27.11
CA HIS A 206 -23.03 1.51 27.78
C HIS A 206 -22.68 0.14 27.22
N VAL A 207 -22.65 0.00 25.89
CA VAL A 207 -22.36 -1.28 25.23
C VAL A 207 -20.91 -1.72 25.47
N LEU A 208 -19.93 -0.82 25.41
CA LEU A 208 -18.55 -1.16 25.75
C LEU A 208 -18.42 -1.65 27.19
N ALA A 209 -19.19 -1.08 28.13
CA ALA A 209 -19.20 -1.56 29.51
C ALA A 209 -19.80 -2.96 29.66
N GLN A 210 -20.75 -3.36 28.80
CA GLN A 210 -21.31 -4.73 28.72
C GLN A 210 -20.34 -5.71 28.03
N LEU A 211 -19.53 -5.22 27.10
CA LEU A 211 -18.51 -5.99 26.41
C LEU A 211 -17.25 -6.23 27.27
N ASP A 212 -17.01 -5.43 28.31
CA ASP A 212 -15.87 -5.60 29.21
C ASP A 212 -16.06 -6.83 30.13
N PRO A 213 -15.30 -7.93 29.94
CA PRO A 213 -15.48 -9.15 30.72
C PRO A 213 -15.15 -8.98 32.21
N ARG A 214 -14.54 -7.85 32.61
CA ARG A 214 -14.24 -7.53 34.01
C ARG A 214 -15.39 -6.83 34.73
N LYS A 215 -16.39 -6.33 33.99
CA LYS A 215 -17.53 -5.58 34.55
C LYS A 215 -18.77 -6.47 34.58
N SER A 216 -19.14 -6.93 35.77
CA SER A 216 -20.40 -7.63 36.02
C SER A 216 -21.52 -6.72 36.56
N SER A 217 -21.21 -5.45 36.87
CA SER A 217 -22.07 -4.57 37.69
C SER A 217 -22.98 -3.62 36.92
N VAL A 218 -22.85 -3.49 35.60
CA VAL A 218 -23.68 -2.57 34.82
C VAL A 218 -24.99 -3.25 34.48
N GLN A 219 -26.11 -2.73 34.99
CA GLN A 219 -27.44 -3.24 34.64
C GLN A 219 -27.60 -3.29 33.12
N GLU A 220 -27.93 -4.46 32.61
CA GLU A 220 -28.17 -4.66 31.19
C GLU A 220 -29.38 -3.80 30.76
N SER A 221 -29.20 -3.02 29.69
CA SER A 221 -30.28 -2.20 29.12
C SER A 221 -30.59 -2.75 27.75
N GLU A 222 -31.66 -3.55 27.70
CA GLU A 222 -32.16 -4.18 26.47
C GLU A 222 -32.35 -3.18 25.34
N GLN A 223 -32.91 -2.01 25.66
CA GLN A 223 -33.13 -0.93 24.71
C GLN A 223 -31.82 -0.39 24.14
N ARG A 224 -30.83 -0.04 24.98
CA ARG A 224 -29.55 0.52 24.50
C ARG A 224 -28.76 -0.48 23.65
N ILE A 225 -28.77 -1.76 24.02
CA ILE A 225 -28.10 -2.84 23.26
C ILE A 225 -28.78 -3.00 21.88
N THR A 226 -30.10 -3.05 21.86
CA THR A 226 -30.89 -3.18 20.62
C THR A 226 -30.71 -1.98 19.70
N GLU A 227 -30.76 -0.76 20.25
CA GLU A 227 -30.51 0.46 19.50
C GLU A 227 -29.11 0.50 18.92
N PHE A 228 -28.08 0.18 19.71
CA PHE A 228 -26.69 0.11 19.24
C PHE A 228 -26.52 -0.88 18.08
N TYR A 229 -26.96 -2.13 18.27
CA TYR A 229 -26.89 -3.15 17.21
C TYR A 229 -27.57 -2.68 15.92
N THR A 230 -28.77 -2.11 16.03
CA THR A 230 -29.54 -1.61 14.88
C THR A 230 -28.81 -0.49 14.16
N ARG A 231 -28.22 0.46 14.90
CA ARG A 231 -27.47 1.58 14.33
C ARG A 231 -26.18 1.09 13.65
N VAL A 232 -25.44 0.17 14.26
CA VAL A 232 -24.22 -0.43 13.66
C VAL A 232 -24.54 -1.19 12.40
N MET A 233 -25.56 -2.07 12.41
CA MET A 233 -25.95 -2.85 11.24
C MET A 233 -26.51 -1.99 10.10
N ARG A 234 -27.19 -0.89 10.39
CA ARG A 234 -27.69 0.03 9.36
C ARG A 234 -26.55 0.69 8.59
N ASP A 235 -25.58 1.25 9.30
CA ASP A 235 -24.42 1.89 8.66
C ASP A 235 -23.54 0.83 7.96
N THR A 236 -23.35 -0.34 8.59
CA THR A 236 -22.66 -1.49 7.97
C THR A 236 -23.32 -1.93 6.66
N SER A 237 -24.65 -2.01 6.63
CA SER A 237 -25.42 -2.33 5.41
C SER A 237 -25.15 -1.32 4.30
N THR A 238 -25.10 -0.03 4.65
CA THR A 238 -24.85 1.05 3.70
C THR A 238 -23.45 0.92 3.10
N VAL A 239 -22.43 0.68 3.93
CA VAL A 239 -21.05 0.43 3.47
C VAL A 239 -20.95 -0.81 2.59
N ALA A 240 -21.57 -1.93 2.99
CA ALA A 240 -21.53 -3.19 2.24
C ALA A 240 -22.24 -3.08 0.88
N ASN A 241 -23.42 -2.44 0.83
CA ASN A 241 -24.16 -2.25 -0.42
C ASN A 241 -23.42 -1.31 -1.38
N GLN A 242 -22.84 -0.22 -0.85
CA GLN A 242 -22.01 0.67 -1.67
C GLN A 242 -20.82 -0.08 -2.29
N ALA A 243 -20.12 -0.89 -1.48
CA ALA A 243 -18.98 -1.66 -1.96
C ALA A 243 -19.36 -2.60 -3.11
N VAL A 244 -20.57 -3.17 -3.12
CA VAL A 244 -21.06 -3.99 -4.25
C VAL A 244 -21.25 -3.16 -5.52
N CYS A 245 -21.82 -1.95 -5.41
CA CYS A 245 -22.00 -1.05 -6.54
C CYS A 245 -20.63 -0.63 -7.14
N GLU A 246 -19.67 -0.27 -6.28
CA GLU A 246 -18.32 0.09 -6.69
C GLU A 246 -17.57 -1.09 -7.33
N LEU A 247 -17.64 -2.28 -6.73
CA LEU A 247 -16.96 -3.48 -7.21
C LEU A 247 -17.41 -3.87 -8.62
N THR A 248 -18.70 -3.73 -8.91
CA THR A 248 -19.25 -4.07 -10.23
C THR A 248 -19.03 -2.97 -11.27
N GLY A 249 -18.51 -1.80 -10.88
CA GLY A 249 -18.39 -0.62 -11.74
C GLY A 249 -19.75 -0.10 -12.23
N SER A 250 -20.85 -0.53 -11.60
CA SER A 250 -22.20 -0.15 -12.01
C SER A 250 -22.63 1.08 -11.21
N ALA A 251 -23.04 2.13 -11.93
CA ALA A 251 -23.57 3.39 -11.39
C ALA A 251 -22.55 4.40 -10.81
N GLU A 252 -21.30 4.43 -11.30
CA GLU A 252 -20.27 5.43 -10.89
C GLU A 252 -20.82 6.87 -10.81
N ALA A 253 -21.57 7.34 -11.81
CA ALA A 253 -22.16 8.69 -11.81
C ALA A 253 -23.16 8.93 -10.68
N PHE A 254 -23.96 7.92 -10.32
CA PHE A 254 -24.90 8.00 -9.21
C PHE A 254 -24.18 7.96 -7.87
N LEU A 255 -23.15 7.11 -7.76
CA LEU A 255 -22.31 7.01 -6.56
C LEU A 255 -21.54 8.30 -6.30
N GLU A 256 -21.02 8.95 -7.35
CA GLU A 256 -20.35 10.26 -7.24
C GLU A 256 -21.30 11.30 -6.65
N THR A 257 -22.56 11.32 -7.10
CA THR A 257 -23.58 12.22 -6.56
C THR A 257 -23.90 11.91 -5.10
N LEU A 258 -24.12 10.63 -4.77
CA LEU A 258 -24.42 10.19 -3.41
C LEU A 258 -23.26 10.38 -2.43
N SER A 259 -22.01 10.29 -2.89
CA SER A 259 -20.82 10.40 -2.04
C SER A 259 -20.72 11.77 -1.34
N SER A 260 -21.34 12.81 -1.92
CA SER A 260 -21.43 14.13 -1.28
C SER A 260 -22.37 14.19 -0.06
N PHE A 261 -23.27 13.21 0.10
CA PHE A 261 -24.26 13.16 1.18
C PHE A 261 -24.09 11.97 2.12
N LEU A 262 -23.41 10.90 1.68
CA LEU A 262 -23.22 9.67 2.43
C LEU A 262 -21.79 9.57 2.95
N GLU A 263 -21.64 9.76 4.26
CA GLU A 263 -20.40 9.42 4.95
C GLU A 263 -20.35 7.91 5.19
N LEU A 264 -19.40 7.24 4.56
CA LEU A 264 -19.20 5.79 4.65
C LEU A 264 -17.88 5.48 5.34
N SER A 265 -17.89 4.43 6.17
CA SER A 265 -16.70 4.04 6.92
C SER A 265 -15.56 3.67 5.96
N PRO A 266 -14.35 4.20 6.15
CA PRO A 266 -13.19 3.86 5.33
C PRO A 266 -12.62 2.48 5.69
N TYR A 267 -12.90 1.96 6.89
CA TYR A 267 -12.25 0.76 7.40
C TYR A 267 -12.63 -0.49 6.60
N ARG A 268 -11.64 -1.35 6.36
CA ARG A 268 -11.79 -2.60 5.62
C ARG A 268 -11.10 -3.76 6.36
N PRO A 269 -11.54 -5.01 6.13
CA PRO A 269 -10.84 -6.19 6.63
C PRO A 269 -9.40 -6.25 6.12
N ALA A 270 -8.46 -6.56 7.01
CA ALA A 270 -7.04 -6.69 6.70
C ALA A 270 -6.49 -8.02 7.25
N GLY A 271 -5.93 -8.84 6.36
CA GLY A 271 -5.50 -10.20 6.69
C GLY A 271 -6.58 -11.27 6.53
N THR A 272 -6.25 -12.52 6.88
CA THR A 272 -7.20 -13.64 6.84
C THR A 272 -8.21 -13.50 7.98
N PHE A 273 -9.50 -13.68 7.70
CA PHE A 273 -10.55 -13.75 8.71
C PHE A 273 -11.06 -15.18 8.85
N VAL A 274 -11.33 -15.61 10.08
CA VAL A 274 -11.84 -16.95 10.39
C VAL A 274 -13.16 -16.81 11.15
N PHE A 275 -14.26 -17.00 10.42
CA PHE A 275 -15.60 -16.98 11.00
C PHE A 275 -15.89 -18.32 11.67
N SER A 276 -16.46 -18.28 12.89
CA SER A 276 -16.79 -19.48 13.65
C SER A 276 -18.27 -19.62 13.95
N THR A 277 -18.79 -20.84 13.74
CA THR A 277 -20.10 -21.29 14.25
C THR A 277 -19.89 -22.47 15.19
N GLU A 278 -20.96 -23.06 15.72
CA GLU A 278 -20.88 -24.30 16.52
C GLU A 278 -20.22 -25.45 15.76
N LYS A 279 -20.42 -25.52 14.44
CA LYS A 279 -20.01 -26.66 13.60
C LYS A 279 -18.85 -26.37 12.65
N ARG A 280 -18.58 -25.10 12.31
CA ARG A 280 -17.61 -24.73 11.26
C ARG A 280 -16.60 -23.66 11.67
N LEU A 281 -15.47 -23.71 10.97
CA LEU A 281 -14.50 -22.64 10.82
C LEU A 281 -14.33 -22.31 9.33
N VAL A 282 -14.57 -21.06 8.98
CA VAL A 282 -14.54 -20.58 7.59
C VAL A 282 -13.47 -19.51 7.46
N ALA A 283 -12.34 -19.87 6.85
CA ALA A 283 -11.27 -18.92 6.55
C ALA A 283 -11.54 -18.21 5.22
N VAL A 284 -11.31 -16.90 5.20
CA VAL A 284 -11.52 -16.02 4.04
C VAL A 284 -10.35 -15.04 3.94
N ASN A 285 -9.83 -14.82 2.73
CA ASN A 285 -8.73 -13.87 2.48
C ASN A 285 -9.20 -12.58 1.80
N ASN A 286 -10.13 -12.67 0.85
CA ASN A 286 -10.59 -11.52 0.08
C ASN A 286 -11.31 -10.48 0.98
N SER A 287 -10.76 -9.26 1.06
CA SER A 287 -11.25 -8.19 1.94
C SER A 287 -12.70 -7.79 1.63
N ASP A 288 -13.08 -7.71 0.35
CA ASP A 288 -14.43 -7.37 -0.09
C ASP A 288 -15.44 -8.45 0.33
N ALA A 289 -15.09 -9.74 0.18
CA ALA A 289 -15.90 -10.86 0.62
C ALA A 289 -16.10 -10.86 2.14
N ILE A 290 -15.04 -10.58 2.91
CA ILE A 290 -15.11 -10.47 4.38
C ILE A 290 -16.03 -9.30 4.77
N LEU A 291 -15.96 -8.16 4.09
CA LEU A 291 -16.84 -7.02 4.36
C LEU A 291 -18.32 -7.40 4.17
N GLN A 292 -18.65 -8.09 3.09
CA GLN A 292 -20.01 -8.62 2.87
C GLN A 292 -20.40 -9.60 3.98
N MET A 293 -19.51 -10.52 4.36
CA MET A 293 -19.77 -11.48 5.42
C MET A 293 -19.97 -10.83 6.79
N LEU A 294 -19.21 -9.78 7.13
CA LEU A 294 -19.36 -9.05 8.40
C LEU A 294 -20.80 -8.53 8.58
N PHE A 295 -21.46 -8.12 7.49
CA PHE A 295 -22.87 -7.74 7.50
C PHE A 295 -23.80 -8.96 7.54
N TYR A 296 -23.69 -9.87 6.56
CA TYR A 296 -24.69 -10.91 6.34
C TYR A 296 -24.67 -12.05 7.35
N THR A 297 -23.54 -12.32 8.00
CA THR A 297 -23.43 -13.39 9.02
C THR A 297 -24.09 -13.01 10.34
N SER A 298 -24.25 -11.72 10.60
CA SER A 298 -24.87 -11.17 11.82
C SER A 298 -26.35 -10.81 11.62
N GLN A 299 -27.02 -11.41 10.62
CA GLN A 299 -28.45 -11.22 10.36
C GLN A 299 -29.31 -12.33 10.98
N ALA A 300 -30.61 -12.06 11.12
CA ALA A 300 -31.59 -13.05 11.56
C ALA A 300 -31.87 -14.10 10.48
N SER A 301 -31.92 -15.36 10.88
CA SER A 301 -32.43 -16.44 10.02
C SER A 301 -33.96 -16.36 9.90
N ASP A 302 -34.62 -16.00 11.01
CA ASP A 302 -36.08 -16.00 11.13
C ASP A 302 -36.54 -14.71 11.81
N GLU A 303 -37.77 -14.25 11.51
CA GLU A 303 -38.29 -13.01 12.09
C GLU A 303 -38.40 -13.05 13.62
N GLN A 304 -38.52 -14.25 14.19
CA GLN A 304 -38.60 -14.45 15.64
C GLN A 304 -37.24 -14.23 16.33
N GLU A 305 -36.12 -14.42 15.64
CA GLU A 305 -34.78 -14.25 16.20
C GLU A 305 -34.34 -12.79 16.29
N TRP A 306 -35.02 -11.84 15.62
CA TRP A 306 -34.64 -10.42 15.60
C TRP A 306 -34.46 -9.83 16.99
N SER A 307 -35.30 -10.25 17.94
CA SER A 307 -35.23 -9.78 19.34
C SER A 307 -34.03 -10.34 20.11
N LEU A 308 -33.44 -11.46 19.67
CA LEU A 308 -32.37 -12.16 20.39
C LEU A 308 -30.97 -11.80 19.89
N ILE A 309 -30.84 -11.38 18.63
CA ILE A 309 -29.55 -11.15 17.99
C ILE A 309 -28.74 -10.02 18.64
N PRO A 310 -29.31 -8.87 19.03
CA PRO A 310 -28.54 -7.83 19.71
C PRO A 310 -27.80 -8.37 20.94
N PHE A 311 -28.47 -9.18 21.77
CA PHE A 311 -27.87 -9.81 22.95
C PHE A 311 -26.85 -10.89 22.59
N ARG A 312 -27.16 -11.70 21.57
CA ARG A 312 -26.22 -12.69 21.02
C ARG A 312 -24.94 -12.02 20.51
N SER A 313 -25.04 -10.83 19.92
CA SER A 313 -23.90 -10.06 19.41
C SER A 313 -22.95 -9.56 20.49
N ILE A 314 -23.46 -9.29 21.70
CA ILE A 314 -22.65 -8.97 22.89
C ILE A 314 -22.00 -10.25 23.42
N ARG A 315 -22.79 -11.31 23.61
CA ARG A 315 -22.31 -12.59 24.16
C ARG A 315 -21.26 -13.27 23.29
N ASP A 316 -21.37 -13.18 21.98
CA ASP A 316 -20.40 -13.77 21.05
C ASP A 316 -19.01 -13.13 21.18
N HIS A 317 -18.91 -11.89 21.68
CA HIS A 317 -17.60 -11.29 22.01
C HIS A 317 -16.91 -11.98 23.19
N HIS A 318 -17.63 -12.77 23.99
CA HIS A 318 -17.09 -13.54 25.11
C HIS A 318 -16.93 -15.04 24.79
N SER A 319 -17.35 -15.51 23.61
CA SER A 319 -17.37 -16.94 23.25
C SER A 319 -16.06 -17.46 22.64
N TYR A 320 -15.00 -16.65 22.61
CA TYR A 320 -13.69 -17.06 22.09
C TYR A 320 -13.04 -18.19 22.89
N GLU A 321 -13.33 -18.32 24.18
CA GLU A 321 -12.91 -19.47 24.99
C GLU A 321 -13.46 -20.78 24.41
N GLU A 322 -14.77 -20.81 24.13
CA GLU A 322 -15.42 -21.97 23.54
C GLU A 322 -14.88 -22.25 22.13
N LEU A 323 -14.66 -21.21 21.32
CA LEU A 323 -14.08 -21.33 19.99
C LEU A 323 -12.73 -22.05 20.04
N VAL A 324 -11.83 -21.62 20.92
CA VAL A 324 -10.48 -22.19 21.04
C VAL A 324 -10.54 -23.64 21.55
N GLN A 325 -11.38 -23.93 22.54
CA GLN A 325 -11.54 -25.29 23.09
C GLN A 325 -12.17 -26.28 22.09
N SER A 326 -13.04 -25.81 21.20
CA SER A 326 -13.78 -26.66 20.25
C SER A 326 -13.18 -26.69 18.84
N MET A 327 -12.11 -25.93 18.58
CA MET A 327 -11.50 -25.77 17.25
C MET A 327 -11.22 -27.08 16.52
N GLY A 328 -10.64 -28.08 17.20
CA GLY A 328 -10.31 -29.37 16.61
C GLY A 328 -11.51 -30.26 16.25
N LYS A 329 -12.73 -29.88 16.67
CA LYS A 329 -13.98 -30.62 16.40
C LYS A 329 -14.82 -30.00 15.27
N LYS A 330 -14.46 -28.80 14.81
CA LYS A 330 -15.21 -28.06 13.78
C LYS A 330 -14.73 -28.44 12.39
N LEU A 331 -15.65 -28.48 11.43
CA LEU A 331 -15.33 -28.63 10.01
C LEU A 331 -14.65 -27.34 9.52
N PHE A 332 -13.52 -27.48 8.84
CA PHE A 332 -12.76 -26.35 8.31
C PHE A 332 -12.93 -26.22 6.78
N ASN A 333 -13.16 -24.99 6.32
CA ASN A 333 -13.30 -24.63 4.92
C ASN A 333 -12.49 -23.34 4.62
N HIS A 334 -11.84 -23.28 3.46
CA HIS A 334 -11.19 -22.06 2.94
C HIS A 334 -12.02 -21.51 1.77
N LEU A 335 -12.80 -20.47 2.04
CA LEU A 335 -13.88 -19.99 1.17
C LEU A 335 -13.38 -19.58 -0.23
N ASP A 336 -12.25 -18.87 -0.30
CA ASP A 336 -11.67 -18.36 -1.55
C ASP A 336 -11.28 -19.49 -2.52
N GLY A 337 -10.99 -20.68 -1.99
CA GLY A 337 -10.59 -21.87 -2.75
C GLY A 337 -11.72 -22.88 -2.96
N GLU A 338 -12.95 -22.63 -2.52
CA GLU A 338 -14.05 -23.58 -2.67
C GLU A 338 -14.67 -23.53 -4.07
N ASN A 339 -15.02 -24.71 -4.60
CA ASN A 339 -15.80 -24.82 -5.83
C ASN A 339 -17.26 -24.38 -5.64
N SER A 340 -17.81 -24.55 -4.42
CA SER A 340 -19.15 -24.10 -4.04
C SER A 340 -19.13 -23.58 -2.62
N ILE A 341 -19.46 -22.29 -2.47
CA ILE A 341 -19.51 -21.59 -1.18
C ILE A 341 -20.87 -21.74 -0.48
N GLU A 342 -21.85 -22.38 -1.13
CA GLU A 342 -23.25 -22.38 -0.67
C GLU A 342 -23.41 -23.04 0.69
N SER A 343 -22.88 -24.27 0.88
CA SER A 343 -23.02 -24.99 2.14
C SER A 343 -22.37 -24.24 3.30
N THR A 344 -21.24 -23.60 3.02
CA THR A 344 -20.41 -22.88 3.99
C THR A 344 -21.11 -21.60 4.45
N LEU A 345 -21.68 -20.84 3.51
CA LEU A 345 -22.39 -19.62 3.81
C LEU A 345 -23.79 -19.86 4.39
N ASN A 346 -24.46 -20.96 4.05
CA ASN A 346 -25.73 -21.36 4.67
C ASN A 346 -25.56 -21.63 6.17
N ASP A 347 -24.51 -22.34 6.57
CA ASP A 347 -24.22 -22.62 7.99
C ASP A 347 -23.89 -21.34 8.79
N LEU A 348 -23.40 -20.29 8.11
CA LEU A 348 -23.19 -18.96 8.67
C LEU A 348 -24.45 -18.06 8.63
N GLY A 349 -25.58 -18.58 8.15
CA GLY A 349 -26.86 -17.87 8.04
C GLY A 349 -26.86 -16.74 7.00
N VAL A 350 -25.98 -16.80 6.01
CA VAL A 350 -25.93 -15.79 4.94
C VAL A 350 -27.08 -16.03 3.96
N SER A 351 -27.94 -15.02 3.83
CA SER A 351 -29.07 -15.02 2.90
C SER A 351 -28.63 -15.27 1.44
N THR A 352 -29.53 -15.72 0.58
CA THR A 352 -29.23 -15.95 -0.86
C THR A 352 -28.62 -14.71 -1.53
N ARG A 353 -29.12 -13.51 -1.21
CA ARG A 353 -28.58 -12.25 -1.75
C ARG A 353 -27.15 -12.01 -1.24
N GLY A 354 -26.91 -12.20 0.06
CA GLY A 354 -25.57 -12.07 0.63
C GLY A 354 -24.58 -13.06 0.02
N ARG A 355 -25.01 -14.30 -0.27
CA ARG A 355 -24.18 -15.30 -0.96
C ARG A 355 -23.77 -14.85 -2.36
N GLN A 356 -24.68 -14.22 -3.10
CA GLN A 356 -24.38 -13.66 -4.43
C GLN A 356 -23.35 -12.53 -4.35
N TYR A 357 -23.43 -11.65 -3.34
CA TYR A 357 -22.46 -10.57 -3.17
C TYR A 357 -21.08 -11.08 -2.73
N VAL A 358 -21.03 -12.07 -1.85
CA VAL A 358 -19.77 -12.76 -1.52
C VAL A 358 -19.17 -13.44 -2.76
N GLN A 359 -19.98 -14.14 -3.56
CA GLN A 359 -19.53 -14.74 -4.81
C GLN A 359 -18.98 -13.68 -5.77
N ALA A 360 -19.67 -12.54 -5.92
CA ALA A 360 -19.23 -11.45 -6.80
C ALA A 360 -17.85 -10.90 -6.40
N ALA A 361 -17.60 -10.72 -5.10
CA ALA A 361 -16.29 -10.32 -4.57
C ALA A 361 -15.18 -11.32 -4.90
N LEU A 362 -15.45 -12.62 -4.72
CA LEU A 362 -14.50 -13.68 -5.05
C LEU A 362 -14.25 -13.79 -6.57
N GLU A 363 -15.28 -13.64 -7.40
CA GLU A 363 -15.15 -13.64 -8.86
C GLU A 363 -14.38 -12.42 -9.38
N GLU A 364 -14.52 -11.25 -8.75
CA GLU A 364 -13.74 -10.08 -9.14
C GLU A 364 -12.24 -10.30 -8.89
N GLU A 365 -11.86 -10.93 -7.78
CA GLU A 365 -10.46 -11.32 -7.54
C GLU A 365 -9.95 -12.30 -8.62
N LYS A 366 -10.77 -13.28 -9.03
CA LYS A 366 -10.41 -14.18 -10.14
C LYS A 366 -10.20 -13.41 -11.45
N LYS A 367 -10.99 -12.37 -11.73
CA LYS A 367 -10.78 -11.49 -12.89
C LYS A 367 -9.48 -10.70 -12.79
N ARG A 368 -9.11 -10.21 -11.60
CA ARG A 368 -7.82 -9.53 -11.37
C ARG A 368 -6.66 -10.45 -11.72
N VAL A 369 -6.69 -11.68 -11.22
CA VAL A 369 -5.69 -12.72 -11.54
C VAL A 369 -5.63 -13.02 -13.04
N GLU A 370 -6.78 -13.12 -13.70
CA GLU A 370 -6.85 -13.35 -15.15
C GLU A 370 -6.30 -12.17 -15.96
N ASN A 371 -6.56 -10.93 -15.54
CA ASN A 371 -5.99 -9.73 -16.15
C ASN A 371 -4.45 -9.74 -16.05
N GLN A 372 -3.88 -10.09 -14.89
CA GLN A 372 -2.43 -10.22 -14.74
C GLN A 372 -1.86 -11.29 -15.68
N LYS A 373 -2.50 -12.45 -15.81
CA LYS A 373 -2.07 -13.49 -16.77
C LYS A 373 -2.05 -12.99 -18.21
N LYS A 374 -3.07 -12.24 -18.63
CA LYS A 374 -3.13 -11.64 -19.97
C LYS A 374 -2.00 -10.62 -20.18
N ILE A 375 -1.70 -9.81 -19.16
CA ILE A 375 -0.56 -8.88 -19.21
C ILE A 375 0.74 -9.64 -19.41
N ILE A 376 1.00 -10.66 -18.58
CA ILE A 376 2.21 -11.51 -18.67
C ILE A 376 2.35 -12.08 -20.09
N GLN A 377 1.27 -12.67 -20.62
CA GLN A 377 1.26 -13.19 -21.99
C GLN A 377 1.59 -12.13 -23.04
N VAL A 378 1.14 -10.89 -22.88
CA VAL A 378 1.45 -9.80 -23.82
C VAL A 378 2.91 -9.36 -23.71
N ILE A 379 3.43 -9.20 -22.50
CA ILE A 379 4.79 -8.66 -22.28
C ILE A 379 5.90 -9.69 -22.55
N GLU A 380 5.59 -10.98 -22.46
CA GLU A 380 6.52 -12.07 -22.80
C GLU A 380 6.55 -12.38 -24.30
N GLN A 381 5.60 -11.88 -25.08
CA GLN A 381 5.59 -12.11 -26.52
C GLN A 381 6.80 -11.45 -27.20
N GLU A 382 7.49 -12.22 -28.03
CA GLU A 382 8.66 -11.76 -28.78
C GLU A 382 8.36 -10.50 -29.62
N ARG A 383 7.17 -10.39 -30.21
CA ARG A 383 6.75 -9.20 -30.98
C ARG A 383 6.71 -7.92 -30.16
N PHE A 384 6.42 -8.01 -28.86
CA PHE A 384 6.44 -6.88 -27.94
C PHE A 384 7.88 -6.54 -27.55
N LEU A 385 8.65 -7.54 -27.09
CA LEU A 385 10.05 -7.36 -26.69
C LEU A 385 10.95 -6.86 -27.83
N LYS A 386 10.69 -7.27 -29.07
CA LYS A 386 11.36 -6.77 -30.29
C LYS A 386 11.25 -5.26 -30.46
N LYS A 387 10.22 -4.60 -29.89
CA LYS A 387 10.11 -3.13 -29.95
C LYS A 387 11.15 -2.46 -29.06
N LEU A 388 11.30 -2.92 -27.81
CA LEU A 388 12.32 -2.44 -26.88
C LEU A 388 13.73 -2.77 -27.38
N ALA A 389 13.95 -4.03 -27.79
CA ALA A 389 15.24 -4.47 -28.32
C ALA A 389 15.64 -3.67 -29.58
N TRP A 390 14.72 -3.38 -30.49
CA TRP A 390 15.05 -2.55 -31.66
C TRP A 390 15.46 -1.12 -31.27
N ILE A 391 14.84 -0.52 -30.25
CA ILE A 391 15.25 0.82 -29.75
C ILE A 391 16.66 0.74 -29.15
N GLU A 392 16.93 -0.29 -28.36
CA GLU A 392 18.18 -0.50 -27.63
C GLU A 392 19.36 -0.90 -28.54
N ASP A 393 19.15 -1.88 -29.41
CA ASP A 393 20.21 -2.56 -30.17
C ASP A 393 20.39 -2.02 -31.60
N GLU A 394 19.38 -1.33 -32.16
CA GLU A 394 19.47 -0.75 -33.50
C GLU A 394 19.38 0.77 -33.51
N TYR A 395 18.34 1.35 -32.92
CA TYR A 395 18.08 2.79 -33.05
C TYR A 395 19.13 3.63 -32.32
N LYS A 396 19.40 3.30 -31.03
CA LYS A 396 20.41 3.98 -30.22
C LYS A 396 21.80 3.93 -30.87
N PRO A 397 22.38 2.76 -31.21
CA PRO A 397 23.70 2.70 -31.85
C PRO A 397 23.79 3.46 -33.18
N LYS A 398 22.75 3.41 -34.01
CA LYS A 398 22.72 4.18 -35.28
C LYS A 398 22.77 5.69 -35.03
N CYS A 399 22.02 6.19 -34.05
CA CYS A 399 22.03 7.62 -33.71
C CYS A 399 23.36 8.05 -33.04
N GLN A 400 23.96 7.17 -32.24
CA GLN A 400 25.30 7.38 -31.68
C GLN A 400 26.35 7.51 -32.79
N ALA A 401 26.25 6.70 -33.85
CA ALA A 401 27.13 6.79 -35.02
C ALA A 401 26.99 8.12 -35.80
N HIS A 402 25.79 8.72 -35.80
CA HIS A 402 25.57 10.07 -36.32
C HIS A 402 26.05 11.19 -35.38
N LYS A 403 26.63 10.84 -34.23
CA LYS A 403 27.19 11.73 -33.20
C LYS A 403 26.19 12.74 -32.62
N ASN A 404 24.88 12.57 -32.79
CA ASN A 404 23.88 13.42 -32.16
C ASN A 404 23.12 12.72 -31.03
N GLY A 405 23.09 11.39 -31.05
CA GLY A 405 22.36 10.59 -30.07
C GLY A 405 20.87 10.51 -30.38
N TYR A 406 20.22 9.47 -29.85
CA TYR A 406 18.86 9.11 -30.23
C TYR A 406 17.80 10.11 -29.77
N TYR A 407 18.04 10.84 -28.67
CA TYR A 407 17.15 11.91 -28.20
C TYR A 407 17.06 13.04 -29.23
N ASP A 408 18.22 13.56 -29.65
CA ASP A 408 18.31 14.64 -30.63
C ASP A 408 17.90 14.18 -32.03
N SER A 409 18.28 12.97 -32.45
CA SER A 409 17.83 12.37 -33.71
C SER A 409 16.30 12.30 -33.77
N PHE A 410 15.67 11.78 -32.72
CA PHE A 410 14.21 11.73 -32.62
C PHE A 410 13.58 13.13 -32.61
N LYS A 411 14.19 14.09 -31.90
CA LYS A 411 13.67 15.45 -31.79
C LYS A 411 13.63 16.16 -33.14
N VAL A 412 14.65 15.99 -33.99
CA VAL A 412 14.67 16.56 -35.36
C VAL A 412 13.91 15.71 -36.38
N SER A 413 13.90 14.38 -36.19
CA SER A 413 13.21 13.36 -36.99
C SER A 413 13.40 13.53 -38.50
N ASN A 414 14.66 13.51 -38.95
CA ASN A 414 15.00 13.68 -40.36
C ASN A 414 15.04 12.35 -41.13
N GLU A 415 15.20 11.22 -40.44
CA GLU A 415 15.38 9.91 -41.03
C GLU A 415 14.15 9.00 -40.83
N GLU A 416 13.91 8.05 -41.74
CA GLU A 416 12.82 7.07 -41.61
C GLU A 416 12.87 6.29 -40.29
N ASN A 417 14.09 6.04 -39.77
CA ASN A 417 14.28 5.37 -38.50
C ASN A 417 13.69 6.16 -37.31
N ASP A 418 13.67 7.49 -37.37
CA ASP A 418 13.08 8.33 -36.32
C ASP A 418 11.54 8.16 -36.30
N PHE A 419 10.91 8.13 -37.47
CA PHE A 419 9.48 7.83 -37.59
C PHE A 419 9.16 6.40 -37.12
N LYS A 420 10.01 5.42 -37.46
CA LYS A 420 9.88 4.03 -36.98
C LYS A 420 10.02 3.95 -35.46
N ALA A 421 10.93 4.71 -34.86
CA ALA A 421 11.07 4.83 -33.41
C ALA A 421 9.80 5.45 -32.80
N ASN A 422 9.21 6.46 -33.44
CA ASN A 422 7.97 7.09 -32.96
C ASN A 422 6.78 6.14 -32.98
N VAL A 423 6.66 5.28 -34.01
CA VAL A 423 5.64 4.23 -34.06
C VAL A 423 5.82 3.26 -32.89
N LYS A 424 7.04 2.75 -32.67
CA LYS A 424 7.31 1.83 -31.54
C LYS A 424 7.07 2.48 -30.17
N ARG A 425 7.45 3.74 -30.00
CA ARG A 425 7.17 4.56 -28.80
C ARG A 425 5.65 4.60 -28.54
N ALA A 426 4.85 4.89 -29.56
CA ALA A 426 3.39 4.96 -29.44
C ALA A 426 2.75 3.59 -29.14
N GLU A 427 3.21 2.52 -29.80
CA GLU A 427 2.74 1.15 -29.54
C GLU A 427 3.05 0.71 -28.09
N LEU A 428 4.26 0.98 -27.61
CA LEU A 428 4.64 0.69 -26.22
C LEU A 428 3.83 1.53 -25.24
N ALA A 429 3.65 2.83 -25.51
CA ALA A 429 2.83 3.71 -24.66
C ALA A 429 1.40 3.18 -24.51
N GLY A 430 0.78 2.70 -25.59
CA GLY A 430 -0.57 2.11 -25.53
C GLY A 430 -0.66 0.91 -24.58
N VAL A 431 0.31 -0.01 -24.62
CA VAL A 431 0.34 -1.18 -23.73
C VAL A 431 0.50 -0.76 -22.26
N PHE A 432 1.45 0.14 -21.97
CA PHE A 432 1.67 0.60 -20.60
C PHE A 432 0.51 1.45 -20.04
N ASP A 433 -0.17 2.22 -20.89
CA ASP A 433 -1.36 3.00 -20.50
C ASP A 433 -2.58 2.09 -20.25
N GLU A 434 -2.72 0.97 -20.98
CA GLU A 434 -3.74 -0.04 -20.70
C GLU A 434 -3.53 -0.69 -19.33
N VAL A 435 -2.28 -1.11 -19.03
CA VAL A 435 -1.92 -1.64 -17.70
C VAL A 435 -2.17 -0.61 -16.60
N LEU A 436 -1.81 0.66 -16.84
CA LEU A 436 -2.10 1.75 -15.91
C LEU A 436 -3.60 1.95 -15.68
N GLY A 437 -4.42 1.82 -16.73
CA GLY A 437 -5.87 1.88 -16.63
C GLY A 437 -6.42 0.79 -15.70
N LEU A 438 -5.94 -0.44 -15.84
CA LEU A 438 -6.32 -1.56 -14.97
C LEU A 438 -5.86 -1.33 -13.52
N MET A 439 -4.64 -0.83 -13.30
CA MET A 439 -4.14 -0.48 -11.96
C MET A 439 -5.00 0.60 -11.29
N LYS A 440 -5.33 1.68 -12.01
CA LYS A 440 -6.15 2.79 -11.49
C LYS A 440 -7.55 2.35 -11.08
N LYS A 441 -8.11 1.36 -11.77
CA LYS A 441 -9.42 0.76 -11.49
C LYS A 441 -9.38 -0.38 -10.48
N CYS A 442 -8.23 -0.69 -9.88
CA CYS A 442 -8.05 -1.82 -8.97
C CYS A 442 -8.49 -3.18 -9.59
N GLN A 443 -8.17 -3.37 -10.87
CA GLN A 443 -8.49 -4.56 -11.67
C GLN A 443 -7.28 -5.50 -11.86
N LEU A 444 -6.23 -5.33 -11.06
CA LEU A 444 -5.08 -6.22 -10.95
C LEU A 444 -4.88 -6.62 -9.49
N PRO A 445 -4.23 -7.76 -9.20
CA PRO A 445 -3.99 -8.20 -7.83
C PRO A 445 -3.12 -7.20 -7.07
N ASP A 446 -3.27 -7.15 -5.74
CA ASP A 446 -2.53 -6.21 -4.88
C ASP A 446 -1.00 -6.31 -5.07
N GLU A 447 -0.50 -7.51 -5.35
CA GLU A 447 0.92 -7.82 -5.57
C GLU A 447 1.52 -7.21 -6.85
N PHE A 448 0.71 -6.75 -7.79
CA PHE A 448 1.17 -6.37 -9.13
C PHE A 448 2.26 -5.30 -9.14
N GLU A 449 2.10 -4.21 -8.36
CA GLU A 449 3.11 -3.14 -8.28
C GLU A 449 4.40 -3.58 -7.56
N GLY A 450 4.37 -4.70 -6.84
CA GLY A 450 5.52 -5.30 -6.16
C GLY A 450 6.19 -6.44 -6.94
N ASP A 451 5.66 -6.81 -8.10
CA ASP A 451 6.19 -7.90 -8.93
C ASP A 451 7.53 -7.50 -9.58
N ILE A 452 8.57 -8.31 -9.35
CA ILE A 452 9.92 -7.99 -9.78
C ILE A 452 10.09 -8.00 -11.31
N ASP A 453 9.37 -8.85 -12.02
CA ASP A 453 9.49 -8.97 -13.47
C ASP A 453 8.78 -7.80 -14.15
N TRP A 454 7.63 -7.38 -13.61
CA TRP A 454 6.98 -6.13 -14.00
C TRP A 454 7.88 -4.91 -13.73
N ILE A 455 8.46 -4.79 -12.52
CA ILE A 455 9.33 -3.66 -12.16
C ILE A 455 10.54 -3.59 -13.09
N LYS A 456 11.20 -4.71 -13.40
CA LYS A 456 12.33 -4.76 -14.33
C LYS A 456 11.94 -4.29 -15.72
N LEU A 457 10.83 -4.80 -16.25
CA LEU A 457 10.35 -4.44 -17.59
C LEU A 457 9.95 -2.96 -17.65
N ALA A 458 9.17 -2.49 -16.67
CA ALA A 458 8.73 -1.10 -16.60
C ALA A 458 9.91 -0.13 -16.44
N THR A 459 10.94 -0.52 -15.68
CA THR A 459 12.19 0.25 -15.54
C THR A 459 12.95 0.32 -16.86
N ARG A 460 13.13 -0.80 -17.57
CA ARG A 460 13.76 -0.83 -18.90
C ARG A 460 13.00 0.03 -19.90
N TYR A 461 11.66 -0.08 -19.93
CA TYR A 461 10.81 0.75 -20.77
C TYR A 461 10.96 2.25 -20.44
N ARG A 462 10.91 2.62 -19.16
CA ARG A 462 11.07 4.01 -18.70
C ARG A 462 12.41 4.60 -19.16
N ARG A 463 13.52 3.92 -18.85
CA ARG A 463 14.88 4.36 -19.21
C ARG A 463 15.08 4.51 -20.72
N LEU A 464 14.56 3.56 -21.52
CA LEU A 464 14.70 3.60 -22.98
C LEU A 464 13.79 4.63 -23.66
N VAL A 465 12.54 4.74 -23.21
CA VAL A 465 11.47 5.38 -24.00
C VAL A 465 11.02 6.72 -23.43
N GLU A 466 11.16 6.99 -22.12
CA GLU A 466 10.82 8.30 -21.55
C GLU A 466 11.61 9.44 -22.22
N PRO A 467 12.91 9.30 -22.55
CA PRO A 467 13.63 10.29 -23.36
C PRO A 467 12.98 10.57 -24.72
N LEU A 468 12.43 9.55 -25.39
CA LEU A 468 11.73 9.73 -26.67
C LEU A 468 10.38 10.45 -26.49
N ASP A 469 9.67 10.19 -25.39
CA ASP A 469 8.44 10.93 -25.06
C ASP A 469 8.74 12.39 -24.68
N ILE A 470 9.86 12.67 -24.00
CA ILE A 470 10.34 14.03 -23.73
C ILE A 470 10.72 14.73 -25.03
N ALA A 471 11.46 14.05 -25.92
CA ALA A 471 11.81 14.58 -27.24
C ALA A 471 10.54 14.89 -28.05
N ASN A 472 9.56 13.98 -28.05
CA ASN A 472 8.27 14.17 -28.71
C ASN A 472 7.49 15.38 -28.16
N TYR A 473 7.53 15.60 -26.84
CA TYR A 473 6.87 16.73 -26.17
C TYR A 473 7.43 18.08 -26.64
N HIS A 474 8.76 18.23 -26.62
CA HIS A 474 9.44 19.47 -27.02
C HIS A 474 9.48 19.66 -28.54
N ARG A 475 9.58 18.56 -29.32
CA ARG A 475 9.49 18.60 -30.80
C ARG A 475 8.19 19.25 -31.28
N HIS A 476 7.09 19.01 -30.59
CA HIS A 476 5.78 19.59 -30.91
C HIS A 476 5.49 20.86 -30.11
N LEU A 477 6.51 21.49 -29.52
CA LEU A 477 6.41 22.74 -28.75
C LEU A 477 5.37 22.72 -27.61
N LYS A 478 5.08 21.53 -27.06
CA LYS A 478 4.10 21.42 -25.96
C LYS A 478 4.58 22.08 -24.67
N ASN A 479 5.88 22.30 -24.54
CA ASN A 479 6.46 23.10 -23.47
C ASN A 479 6.00 24.56 -23.51
N GLU A 480 5.71 25.10 -24.69
CA GLU A 480 5.19 26.46 -24.87
C GLU A 480 3.66 26.49 -24.65
N ASP A 481 2.94 25.51 -25.20
CA ASP A 481 1.47 25.46 -25.12
C ASP A 481 0.95 25.06 -23.73
N THR A 482 1.56 24.03 -23.13
CA THR A 482 1.07 23.36 -21.92
C THR A 482 1.93 23.71 -20.69
N GLY A 483 3.20 24.05 -20.89
CA GLY A 483 4.20 24.33 -19.85
C GLY A 483 5.22 23.21 -19.64
N PRO A 484 6.06 23.31 -18.59
CA PRO A 484 7.17 22.37 -18.37
C PRO A 484 6.74 20.90 -18.30
N TYR A 485 7.54 20.02 -18.93
CA TYR A 485 7.25 18.58 -19.00
C TYR A 485 7.01 17.99 -17.60
N MET A 486 7.90 18.26 -16.64
CA MET A 486 7.80 17.73 -15.28
C MET A 486 6.53 18.16 -14.53
N LYS A 487 5.95 19.31 -14.90
CA LYS A 487 4.79 19.88 -14.22
C LYS A 487 3.46 19.43 -14.83
N ARG A 488 3.38 19.34 -16.17
CA ARG A 488 2.11 19.15 -16.90
C ARG A 488 2.19 18.17 -18.07
N GLY A 489 3.39 17.73 -18.46
CA GLY A 489 3.61 16.91 -19.65
C GLY A 489 3.96 15.46 -19.38
N ARG A 490 4.44 15.13 -18.17
CA ARG A 490 4.96 13.79 -17.84
C ARG A 490 3.85 12.74 -17.78
N PRO A 491 3.87 11.72 -18.67
CA PRO A 491 2.89 10.64 -18.64
C PRO A 491 2.91 9.87 -17.31
N THR A 492 1.73 9.60 -16.74
CA THR A 492 1.59 8.93 -15.44
C THR A 492 2.23 7.52 -15.41
N ARG A 493 2.29 6.81 -16.54
CA ARG A 493 2.94 5.49 -16.63
C ARG A 493 4.40 5.51 -16.20
N TYR A 494 5.13 6.60 -16.47
CA TYR A 494 6.53 6.73 -16.07
C TYR A 494 6.68 7.04 -14.58
N ILE A 495 5.76 7.84 -14.01
CA ILE A 495 5.69 8.08 -12.57
C ILE A 495 5.46 6.76 -11.82
N TYR A 496 4.57 5.90 -12.32
CA TYR A 496 4.33 4.57 -11.73
C TYR A 496 5.55 3.67 -11.84
N ALA A 497 6.20 3.61 -13.01
CA ALA A 497 7.42 2.83 -13.21
C ALA A 497 8.59 3.32 -12.32
N GLN A 498 8.76 4.64 -12.16
CA GLN A 498 9.74 5.23 -11.25
C GLN A 498 9.46 4.82 -9.80
N ARG A 499 8.25 5.09 -9.30
CA ARG A 499 7.89 4.85 -7.89
C ARG A 499 7.93 3.35 -7.53
N GLY A 500 7.56 2.47 -8.46
CA GLY A 500 7.69 1.02 -8.30
C GLY A 500 9.14 0.58 -8.12
N TYR A 501 10.02 1.06 -9.00
CA TYR A 501 11.46 0.80 -8.93
C TYR A 501 12.07 1.34 -7.64
N GLU A 502 11.86 2.62 -7.33
CA GLU A 502 12.38 3.28 -6.13
C GLU A 502 11.93 2.58 -4.85
N HIS A 503 10.65 2.21 -4.75
CA HIS A 503 10.14 1.46 -3.60
C HIS A 503 10.85 0.13 -3.44
N TYR A 504 11.05 -0.62 -4.52
CA TYR A 504 11.73 -1.91 -4.48
C TYR A 504 13.17 -1.81 -3.98
N ILE A 505 13.94 -0.82 -4.46
CA ILE A 505 15.36 -0.67 -4.07
C ILE A 505 15.55 0.01 -2.70
N LEU A 506 14.63 0.89 -2.28
CA LEU A 506 14.79 1.69 -1.06
C LEU A 506 14.13 1.08 0.18
N LYS A 507 13.06 0.27 0.03
CA LYS A 507 12.34 -0.30 1.19
C LYS A 507 13.20 -1.13 2.15
N PRO A 508 14.24 -1.89 1.73
CA PRO A 508 15.12 -2.59 2.68
C PRO A 508 15.97 -1.63 3.52
N ASN A 509 16.14 -0.38 3.06
CA ASN A 509 16.78 0.70 3.78
C ASN A 509 15.80 1.59 4.54
N GLY A 510 14.49 1.30 4.48
CA GLY A 510 13.42 2.05 5.16
C GLY A 510 13.46 3.54 4.86
N MET A 511 13.90 3.92 3.66
CA MET A 511 13.91 5.29 3.17
C MET A 511 12.90 5.43 2.04
N ILE A 512 12.37 6.64 1.85
CA ILE A 512 11.58 7.01 0.68
C ILE A 512 12.44 7.81 -0.30
N ALA A 513 12.09 7.77 -1.59
CA ALA A 513 12.90 8.39 -2.65
C ALA A 513 13.07 9.90 -2.44
N GLU A 514 12.03 10.57 -1.96
CA GLU A 514 12.05 12.01 -1.68
C GLU A 514 13.09 12.37 -0.61
N ASP A 515 13.17 11.59 0.48
CA ASP A 515 14.15 11.82 1.55
C ASP A 515 15.58 11.54 1.06
N VAL A 516 15.77 10.50 0.25
CA VAL A 516 17.07 10.17 -0.36
C VAL A 516 17.53 11.32 -1.28
N PHE A 517 16.62 11.84 -2.11
CA PHE A 517 16.89 12.96 -2.99
C PHE A 517 17.31 14.21 -2.20
N TRP A 518 16.53 14.63 -1.20
CA TRP A 518 16.85 15.82 -0.40
C TRP A 518 18.15 15.67 0.40
N ASN A 519 18.43 14.48 0.95
CA ASN A 519 19.71 14.22 1.60
C ASN A 519 20.89 14.36 0.64
N LYS A 520 20.75 13.88 -0.60
CA LYS A 520 21.79 14.01 -1.62
C LYS A 520 21.97 15.46 -2.07
N VAL A 521 20.88 16.20 -2.30
CA VAL A 521 20.92 17.64 -2.64
C VAL A 521 21.62 18.45 -1.55
N ASN A 522 21.30 18.19 -0.28
CA ASN A 522 21.98 18.84 0.85
C ASN A 522 23.48 18.51 0.88
N GLY A 523 23.84 17.26 0.54
CA GLY A 523 25.23 16.82 0.42
C GLY A 523 26.04 17.51 -0.69
N LEU A 524 25.39 18.19 -1.65
CA LEU A 524 26.07 18.98 -2.70
C LEU A 524 26.63 20.31 -2.19
N ASN A 525 26.34 20.70 -0.93
CA ASN A 525 26.87 21.91 -0.29
C ASN A 525 26.64 23.20 -1.10
N LEU A 526 25.40 23.40 -1.57
CA LEU A 526 25.02 24.55 -2.41
C LEU A 526 25.01 25.91 -1.67
N GLY A 527 25.18 25.91 -0.34
CA GLY A 527 25.33 27.12 0.48
C GLY A 527 24.05 27.94 0.71
N LEU A 528 22.88 27.37 0.39
CA LEU A 528 21.56 28.00 0.52
C LEU A 528 20.74 27.35 1.64
N GLN A 529 19.68 28.03 2.08
CA GLN A 529 18.73 27.45 3.03
C GLN A 529 17.91 26.34 2.36
N LEU A 530 17.57 25.29 3.12
CA LEU A 530 16.84 24.13 2.58
C LEU A 530 15.52 24.54 1.91
N GLU A 531 14.76 25.47 2.51
CA GLU A 531 13.48 25.95 1.98
C GLU A 531 13.65 26.67 0.62
N GLU A 532 14.74 27.42 0.46
CA GLU A 532 15.07 28.12 -0.79
C GLU A 532 15.48 27.15 -1.91
N ILE A 533 16.27 26.13 -1.56
CA ILE A 533 16.62 25.03 -2.47
C ILE A 533 15.36 24.27 -2.89
N GLN A 534 14.44 24.00 -1.94
CA GLN A 534 13.19 23.30 -2.21
C GLN A 534 12.29 24.05 -3.19
N GLU A 535 12.14 25.37 -3.04
CA GLU A 535 11.35 26.15 -4.00
C GLU A 535 12.02 26.21 -5.38
N THR A 536 13.36 26.27 -5.43
CA THR A 536 14.13 26.31 -6.68
C THR A 536 14.09 24.97 -7.43
N LEU A 537 14.11 23.85 -6.72
CA LEU A 537 14.05 22.48 -7.29
C LEU A 537 12.61 21.96 -7.43
N LYS A 538 11.61 22.80 -7.26
CA LYS A 538 10.20 22.42 -7.36
C LYS A 538 9.83 21.96 -8.77
N ASN A 539 9.37 20.72 -8.90
CA ASN A 539 9.13 20.04 -10.19
C ASN A 539 10.40 19.88 -11.04
N SER A 540 11.56 19.69 -10.39
CA SER A 540 12.82 19.44 -11.10
C SER A 540 12.83 18.05 -11.75
N GLY A 541 13.42 17.95 -12.94
CA GLY A 541 13.75 16.68 -13.57
C GLY A 541 14.87 15.93 -12.85
N SER A 542 15.58 16.58 -11.91
CA SER A 542 16.66 15.98 -11.12
C SER A 542 16.19 14.93 -10.10
N GLU A 543 14.88 14.75 -9.93
CA GLU A 543 14.31 13.69 -9.08
C GLU A 543 14.35 12.31 -9.76
N CYS A 544 14.56 12.22 -11.08
CA CYS A 544 14.57 10.96 -11.82
C CYS A 544 15.53 10.99 -13.02
N GLY A 545 16.43 10.01 -13.13
CA GLY A 545 17.44 10.01 -14.20
C GLY A 545 16.86 9.90 -15.62
N SER A 546 15.76 9.16 -15.82
CA SER A 546 15.05 9.14 -17.12
C SER A 546 14.38 10.47 -17.48
N CYS A 547 14.28 11.43 -16.54
CA CYS A 547 13.83 12.80 -16.78
C CYS A 547 14.98 13.79 -17.04
N PHE A 548 16.23 13.33 -17.15
CA PHE A 548 17.41 14.14 -17.43
C PHE A 548 17.16 15.17 -18.55
N TRP A 549 16.63 14.72 -19.69
CA TRP A 549 16.40 15.59 -20.84
C TRP A 549 15.31 16.65 -20.60
N ALA A 550 14.33 16.39 -19.74
CA ALA A 550 13.33 17.39 -19.38
C ALA A 550 13.97 18.52 -18.57
N GLU A 551 14.92 18.21 -17.69
CA GLU A 551 15.67 19.22 -16.96
C GLU A 551 16.54 20.04 -17.92
N VAL A 552 17.28 19.39 -18.83
CA VAL A 552 18.13 20.09 -19.83
C VAL A 552 17.32 21.07 -20.69
N GLU A 553 16.13 20.67 -21.14
CA GLU A 553 15.25 21.54 -21.94
C GLU A 553 14.72 22.76 -21.15
N GLU A 554 14.54 22.63 -19.83
CA GLU A 554 14.12 23.74 -18.96
C GLU A 554 15.26 24.67 -18.52
N LEU A 555 16.51 24.19 -18.57
CA LEU A 555 17.69 24.98 -18.18
C LEU A 555 18.32 25.71 -19.37
N LYS A 556 18.31 25.11 -20.56
CA LYS A 556 18.93 25.73 -21.73
C LYS A 556 18.20 27.03 -22.11
N GLY A 557 18.98 28.02 -22.55
CA GLY A 557 18.46 29.34 -22.94
C GLY A 557 18.20 30.31 -21.79
N LYS A 558 18.29 29.88 -20.52
CA LYS A 558 18.21 30.77 -19.35
C LYS A 558 19.60 31.28 -18.94
N PRO A 559 19.70 32.50 -18.36
CA PRO A 559 20.93 32.97 -17.74
C PRO A 559 21.42 32.02 -16.64
N TYR A 560 22.73 31.80 -16.56
CA TYR A 560 23.31 30.84 -15.61
C TYR A 560 22.97 31.22 -14.15
N GLU A 561 22.94 32.50 -13.83
CA GLU A 561 22.64 33.03 -12.50
C GLU A 561 21.21 32.69 -12.04
N GLU A 562 20.27 32.54 -12.98
CA GLU A 562 18.88 32.17 -12.69
C GLU A 562 18.74 30.67 -12.33
N VAL A 563 19.64 29.84 -12.86
CA VAL A 563 19.49 28.37 -12.82
C VAL A 563 20.69 27.63 -12.24
N GLU A 564 21.66 28.33 -11.66
CA GLU A 564 22.92 27.78 -11.14
C GLU A 564 22.67 26.58 -10.21
N VAL A 565 21.73 26.70 -9.28
CA VAL A 565 21.36 25.65 -8.32
C VAL A 565 20.89 24.38 -9.03
N ARG A 566 20.05 24.52 -10.05
CA ARG A 566 19.50 23.39 -10.82
C ARG A 566 20.57 22.73 -11.69
N VAL A 567 21.44 23.54 -12.32
CA VAL A 567 22.59 23.03 -13.09
C VAL A 567 23.51 22.20 -12.21
N LYS A 568 23.96 22.75 -11.06
CA LYS A 568 24.82 22.02 -10.12
C LYS A 568 24.15 20.76 -9.56
N THR A 569 22.84 20.81 -9.31
CA THR A 569 22.07 19.64 -8.89
C THR A 569 22.06 18.57 -9.96
N LEU A 570 21.76 18.91 -11.22
CA LEU A 570 21.77 17.97 -12.34
C LEU A 570 23.14 17.31 -12.51
N GLU A 571 24.23 18.09 -12.45
CA GLU A 571 25.60 17.55 -12.52
C GLU A 571 25.93 16.63 -11.34
N GLY A 572 25.51 16.99 -10.12
CA GLY A 572 25.71 16.19 -8.91
C GLY A 572 24.93 14.87 -8.89
N MET A 573 23.84 14.77 -9.64
CA MET A 573 23.06 13.53 -9.76
C MET A 573 23.63 12.58 -10.82
N LEU A 574 24.27 13.13 -11.86
CA LEU A 574 24.55 12.41 -13.11
C LEU A 574 25.48 11.19 -12.97
N GLY A 575 26.49 11.25 -12.09
CA GLY A 575 27.42 10.12 -11.90
C GLY A 575 26.75 8.85 -11.38
N GLU A 576 25.82 8.99 -10.43
CA GLU A 576 25.03 7.85 -9.92
C GLU A 576 24.05 7.37 -10.98
N TRP A 577 23.40 8.29 -11.70
CA TRP A 577 22.48 7.92 -12.78
C TRP A 577 23.12 7.13 -13.92
N ILE A 578 24.35 7.46 -14.30
CA ILE A 578 25.12 6.68 -15.27
C ILE A 578 25.43 5.29 -14.70
N THR A 579 25.88 5.24 -13.45
CA THR A 579 26.22 3.97 -12.75
C THR A 579 25.02 3.04 -12.63
N ASP A 580 23.84 3.59 -12.32
CA ASP A 580 22.59 2.83 -12.17
C ASP A 580 21.93 2.48 -13.51
N GLY A 581 22.46 3.00 -14.62
CA GLY A 581 21.92 2.83 -15.97
C GLY A 581 20.62 3.60 -16.21
N GLU A 582 20.37 4.67 -15.45
CA GLU A 582 19.26 5.60 -15.67
C GLU A 582 19.55 6.57 -16.83
N VAL A 583 20.81 6.94 -17.04
CA VAL A 583 21.29 7.79 -18.13
C VAL A 583 22.42 7.09 -18.88
N ASP A 584 22.39 7.13 -20.21
CA ASP A 584 23.42 6.51 -21.07
C ASP A 584 24.53 7.52 -21.41
N ASP A 585 25.74 7.25 -20.94
CA ASP A 585 26.93 8.08 -21.14
C ASP A 585 27.39 8.12 -22.61
N LYS A 586 26.99 7.14 -23.42
CA LYS A 586 27.25 7.11 -24.87
C LYS A 586 26.35 8.05 -25.67
N GLU A 587 25.36 8.67 -25.04
CA GLU A 587 24.40 9.57 -25.70
C GLU A 587 24.67 11.04 -25.33
N ILE A 588 24.70 11.34 -24.02
CA ILE A 588 24.60 12.71 -23.54
C ILE A 588 25.85 13.56 -23.83
N PHE A 589 27.03 12.93 -23.92
CA PHE A 589 28.31 13.59 -24.17
C PHE A 589 28.70 13.65 -25.65
N LEU A 590 27.84 13.19 -26.56
CA LEU A 590 28.11 13.26 -28.01
C LEU A 590 28.18 14.70 -28.52
N GLU A 591 28.97 14.93 -29.57
CA GLU A 591 29.19 16.26 -30.16
C GLU A 591 27.89 16.99 -30.52
N GLY A 592 26.96 16.27 -31.14
CA GLY A 592 25.65 16.72 -31.58
C GLY A 592 24.55 16.67 -30.52
N SER A 593 24.85 16.26 -29.28
CA SER A 593 23.91 16.23 -28.16
C SER A 593 23.46 17.64 -27.77
N THR A 594 22.16 17.84 -27.53
CA THR A 594 21.65 19.10 -26.97
C THR A 594 22.31 19.43 -25.63
N PHE A 595 22.55 18.43 -24.78
CA PHE A 595 23.17 18.65 -23.47
C PHE A 595 24.60 19.16 -23.61
N ARG A 596 25.45 18.49 -24.41
CA ARG A 596 26.83 18.91 -24.63
C ARG A 596 26.92 20.32 -25.22
N LYS A 597 26.13 20.61 -26.27
CA LYS A 597 26.10 21.94 -26.91
C LYS A 597 25.74 23.03 -25.91
N TRP A 598 24.73 22.81 -25.09
CA TRP A 598 24.33 23.75 -24.05
C TRP A 598 25.39 23.88 -22.95
N TRP A 599 25.94 22.77 -22.46
CA TRP A 599 26.93 22.77 -21.39
C TRP A 599 28.19 23.57 -21.76
N ILE A 600 28.65 23.50 -23.01
CA ILE A 600 29.78 24.30 -23.52
C ILE A 600 29.50 25.81 -23.41
N THR A 601 28.24 26.26 -23.44
CA THR A 601 27.88 27.68 -23.30
C THR A 601 27.92 28.20 -21.85
N LEU A 602 28.01 27.29 -20.86
CA LEU A 602 28.08 27.69 -19.44
C LEU A 602 29.37 28.47 -19.13
N PRO A 603 29.36 29.29 -18.06
CA PRO A 603 30.53 30.08 -17.68
C PRO A 603 31.78 29.23 -17.50
N LYS A 604 32.93 29.72 -17.98
CA LYS A 604 34.22 29.01 -17.85
C LYS A 604 34.52 28.65 -16.40
N ASN A 605 34.22 29.54 -15.45
CA ASN A 605 34.44 29.30 -14.03
C ASN A 605 33.69 28.07 -13.49
N HIS A 606 32.42 27.90 -13.90
CA HIS A 606 31.63 26.71 -13.58
C HIS A 606 32.26 25.46 -14.19
N LYS A 607 32.51 25.47 -15.50
CA LYS A 607 33.07 24.33 -16.25
C LYS A 607 34.44 23.87 -15.73
N SER A 608 35.27 24.79 -15.23
CA SER A 608 36.58 24.46 -14.66
C SER A 608 36.50 23.61 -13.38
N HIS A 609 35.40 23.72 -12.62
CA HIS A 609 35.18 23.01 -11.37
C HIS A 609 34.05 21.96 -11.46
N SER A 610 33.41 21.85 -12.62
CA SER A 610 32.34 20.89 -12.85
C SER A 610 32.89 19.47 -12.91
N PRO A 611 32.19 18.48 -12.31
CA PRO A 611 32.59 17.07 -12.37
C PRO A 611 32.53 16.50 -13.79
N LEU A 612 31.92 17.22 -14.74
CA LEU A 612 31.73 16.75 -16.11
C LEU A 612 32.79 17.27 -17.11
N ARG A 613 33.78 18.03 -16.63
CA ARG A 613 34.83 18.64 -17.46
C ARG A 613 35.53 17.63 -18.37
N ASP A 614 35.97 16.53 -17.79
CA ASP A 614 36.78 15.50 -18.46
C ASP A 614 35.98 14.70 -19.50
N TYR A 615 34.64 14.78 -19.46
CA TYR A 615 33.76 14.11 -20.42
C TYR A 615 33.43 14.95 -21.66
N MET A 616 33.65 16.26 -21.61
CA MET A 616 33.17 17.19 -22.65
C MET A 616 34.25 18.05 -23.29
N MET A 617 35.39 18.27 -22.62
CA MET A 617 36.49 19.03 -23.21
C MET A 617 37.29 18.13 -24.16
N ASP A 618 37.15 18.39 -25.46
CA ASP A 618 38.12 17.90 -26.45
C ASP A 618 39.49 18.53 -26.12
N GLU A 619 40.60 17.80 -26.29
CA GLU A 619 41.99 18.19 -25.99
C GLU A 619 42.52 19.44 -26.77
N ILE A 620 41.65 20.34 -27.23
CA ILE A 620 42.03 21.55 -27.95
C ILE A 620 42.01 22.75 -26.99
N THR A 621 42.95 22.76 -26.04
CA THR A 621 43.44 23.98 -25.37
C THR A 621 44.94 23.84 -25.11
N ASP A 622 45.75 24.15 -26.12
CA ASP A 622 47.00 24.92 -26.01
C ASP A 622 47.57 25.18 -27.43
N THR A 623 47.14 26.28 -28.05
CA THR A 623 47.96 27.20 -28.86
C THR A 623 47.20 28.49 -29.12
#